data_AF-A0A3N5GZV8-F1
#
_entry.id   AF-A0A3N5GZV8-F1
#
_cell.length_a   1.000
_cell.length_b   1.000
_cell.length_c   1.000
_cell.angle_alpha   90.00
_cell.angle_beta   90.00
_cell.angle_gamma   90.00
#
_symmetry.space_group_name_H-M   'P 1'
#
loop_
_entity.id
_entity.type
_entity.pdbx_description
1 polymer ?
#
loop_
_entity_poly.entity_id
_entity_poly.type
_entity_poly.pdbx_seq_one_letter_code
_entity_poly.pdbx_strand_id
1 'polypeptide(L)' 'MNYRHAYHAGNHADVLKHIALTRVIAHLKRKPKPFRIIDAHAGIGAYDLHGIEAGKTGEWDGGIGKLVKPLAPEV' A
#
# COMPACT_ATOMS: atom_id res chain seq x y z
N MET A 1 2.95 -1.93 21.94
CA MET A 1 2.26 -0.83 21.21
C MET A 1 0.95 -1.40 20.68
N ASN A 2 -0.19 -0.73 20.87
CA ASN A 2 -1.52 -1.32 20.58
C ASN A 2 -1.95 -1.21 19.10
N TYR A 3 -1.26 -0.40 18.30
CA TYR A 3 -1.53 -0.29 16.87
C TYR A 3 -1.01 -1.52 16.12
N ARG A 4 -1.86 -2.16 15.32
CA ARG A 4 -1.46 -3.21 14.37
C ARG A 4 -1.94 -2.83 12.99
N HIS A 5 -0.99 -2.67 12.06
CA HIS A 5 -1.32 -2.25 10.69
C HIS A 5 -2.19 -3.27 9.93
N ALA A 6 -2.25 -4.53 10.37
CA ALA A 6 -3.11 -5.56 9.79
C ALA A 6 -4.61 -5.19 9.79
N TYR A 7 -5.06 -4.35 10.73
CA TYR A 7 -6.45 -3.84 10.75
C TYR A 7 -6.74 -2.78 9.68
N HIS A 8 -5.70 -2.22 9.05
CA HIS A 8 -5.80 -1.08 8.15
C HIS A 8 -5.14 -1.35 6.79
N ALA A 9 -4.53 -2.52 6.63
CA ALA A 9 -3.76 -2.87 5.45
C ALA A 9 -4.63 -2.75 4.20
N GLY A 10 -4.13 -2.04 3.19
CA GLY A 10 -4.83 -1.89 1.91
C GLY A 10 -5.96 -0.87 1.89
N ASN A 11 -6.16 -0.09 2.97
CA ASN A 11 -7.12 1.01 2.99
C ASN A 11 -6.73 2.15 2.01
N HIS A 12 -7.55 3.20 1.94
CA HIS A 12 -7.31 4.33 1.04
C HIS A 12 -5.98 5.08 1.33
N ALA A 13 -5.53 5.10 2.58
CA ALA A 13 -4.28 5.74 2.97
C ALA A 13 -3.08 4.94 2.46
N ASP A 14 -3.14 3.62 2.55
CA ASP A 14 -2.14 2.73 1.96
C ASP A 14 -2.09 2.85 0.44
N VAL A 15 -3.25 2.97 -0.22
CA VAL A 15 -3.30 3.23 -1.67
C VAL A 15 -2.54 4.51 -2.02
N LEU A 16 -2.84 5.63 -1.37
CA LEU A 16 -2.14 6.90 -1.61
C LEU A 16 -0.63 6.79 -1.34
N LYS A 17 -0.27 6.26 -0.17
CA LYS A 17 1.12 6.10 0.28
C LYS A 17 1.94 5.27 -0.71
N HIS A 18 1.42 4.11 -1.12
CA HIS A 18 2.13 3.19 -2.00
C HIS A 18 2.19 3.70 -3.44
N ILE A 19 1.16 4.39 -3.95
CA ILE A 19 1.23 5.04 -5.27
C ILE A 19 2.32 6.13 -5.26
N ALA A 20 2.36 6.98 -4.23
CA ALA A 20 3.40 8.01 -4.12
C ALA A 20 4.80 7.37 -4.06
N LEU A 21 4.99 6.36 -3.19
CA LEU A 21 6.27 5.66 -3.03
C LEU A 21 6.72 5.00 -4.34
N THR A 22 5.84 4.28 -5.03
CA THR A 22 6.17 3.61 -6.30
C THR A 22 6.53 4.61 -7.41
N ARG A 23 5.87 5.78 -7.45
CA ARG A 23 6.24 6.87 -8.38
C ARG A 23 7.61 7.47 -8.07
N VAL A 24 7.95 7.66 -6.79
CA VAL A 24 9.29 8.11 -6.37
C VAL A 24 10.35 7.09 -6.77
N ILE A 25 10.12 5.79 -6.49
CA ILE A 25 11.05 4.71 -6.87
C ILE A 25 11.22 4.67 -8.39
N ALA A 26 10.14 4.73 -9.16
CA ALA A 26 10.19 4.75 -10.62
C ALA A 26 10.99 5.96 -11.15
N HIS A 27 10.84 7.12 -10.51
CA HIS A 27 11.61 8.31 -10.86
C HIS A 27 13.10 8.15 -10.53
N LEU A 28 13.46 7.65 -9.35
CA LEU A 28 14.85 7.45 -8.94
C LEU A 28 15.58 6.46 -9.85
N LYS A 29 14.89 5.41 -10.32
CA LYS A 29 15.42 4.42 -11.28
C LYS A 29 15.80 5.01 -12.65
N ARG A 30 15.44 6.26 -12.97
CA ARG A 30 15.83 6.92 -14.23
C ARG A 30 17.32 7.22 -14.33
N LYS A 31 18.05 7.25 -13.20
CA LYS A 31 19.50 7.42 -13.18
C LYS A 31 20.16 6.06 -12.87
N PRO A 32 21.28 5.71 -13.51
CA PRO A 32 21.97 4.44 -13.27
C PRO A 32 22.72 4.38 -11.94
N LYS A 33 22.71 5.46 -11.14
CA LYS A 33 23.34 5.49 -9.81
C LYS A 33 22.47 4.72 -8.80
N PRO A 34 23.05 3.89 -7.92
CA PRO A 34 22.29 3.19 -6.90
C PRO A 34 21.69 4.18 -5.89
N PHE A 35 20.57 3.79 -5.26
CA PHE A 35 19.94 4.51 -4.16
C PHE A 35 19.54 3.55 -3.05
N ARG A 36 19.32 4.08 -1.84
CA ARG A 36 18.87 3.32 -0.67
C ARG A 36 17.46 3.74 -0.30
N ILE A 37 16.64 2.77 0.12
CA ILE A 37 15.34 3.01 0.74
C ILE A 37 15.51 2.75 2.23
N ILE A 38 15.11 3.71 3.07
CA ILE A 38 15.10 3.57 4.53
C ILE A 38 13.65 3.73 4.96
N ASP A 39 13.10 2.68 5.58
CA ASP A 39 11.75 2.68 6.12
C ASP A 39 11.81 2.64 7.65
N ALA A 40 11.46 3.75 8.29
CA ALA A 40 11.51 3.88 9.74
C ALA A 40 10.41 3.07 10.45
N HIS A 41 9.33 2.72 9.75
CA HIS A 41 8.15 2.05 10.30
C HIS A 41 7.60 0.98 9.34
N ALA A 42 8.47 0.04 8.94
CA ALA A 42 8.22 -0.92 7.86
C ALA A 42 7.09 -1.95 8.10
N GLY A 43 6.63 -2.10 9.34
CA GLY A 43 5.65 -3.13 9.68
C GLY A 43 6.18 -4.56 9.47
N ILE A 44 5.32 -5.47 9.00
CA ILE A 44 5.67 -6.89 8.78
C ILE A 44 5.89 -7.21 7.28
N GLY A 45 5.88 -6.20 6.40
CA GLY A 45 6.06 -6.36 4.96
C GLY A 45 4.78 -6.71 4.20
N ALA A 46 4.17 -7.86 4.49
CA ALA A 46 2.96 -8.32 3.81
C ALA A 46 1.83 -8.62 4.81
N TYR A 47 0.59 -8.36 4.38
CA TYR A 47 -0.61 -8.53 5.19
C TYR A 47 -1.63 -9.39 4.45
N ASP A 48 -2.25 -10.34 5.16
CA ASP A 48 -3.37 -11.13 4.65
C ASP A 48 -4.67 -10.33 4.78
N LEU A 49 -5.22 -9.88 3.65
CA LEU A 49 -6.46 -9.11 3.58
C LEU A 49 -7.72 -9.97 3.85
N HIS A 50 -7.59 -11.28 3.80
CA HIS A 50 -8.64 -12.23 4.17
C HIS A 50 -8.46 -12.80 5.59
N GLY A 51 -7.44 -12.33 6.31
CA GLY A 51 -7.15 -12.72 7.70
C GLY A 51 -8.11 -12.11 8.72
N ILE A 52 -8.04 -12.61 9.97
CA ILE A 52 -8.95 -12.21 11.06
C ILE A 52 -8.88 -10.71 11.34
N GLU A 53 -7.69 -10.11 11.37
CA GLU A 53 -7.52 -8.69 11.66
C GLU A 53 -8.12 -7.79 10.57
N ALA A 54 -7.85 -8.07 9.30
CA ALA A 54 -8.39 -7.32 8.18
C ALA A 54 -9.92 -7.50 8.07
N GLY A 55 -10.43 -8.72 8.33
CA GLY A 55 -11.86 -9.01 8.33
C GLY A 55 -12.66 -8.31 9.43
N LYS A 56 -12.02 -7.87 10.52
CA LYS A 56 -12.69 -7.11 11.60
C LYS A 56 -13.06 -5.68 11.19
N THR A 57 -12.34 -5.09 10.23
CA THR A 57 -12.55 -3.70 9.81
C THR A 57 -13.02 -3.58 8.37
N GLY A 58 -12.57 -4.48 7.48
CA GLY A 58 -12.92 -4.46 6.05
C GLY A 58 -12.40 -3.23 5.30
N GLU A 59 -11.44 -2.47 5.85
CA GLU A 59 -11.02 -1.19 5.25
C GLU A 59 -10.44 -1.34 3.83
N TRP A 60 -9.85 -2.50 3.53
CA TRP A 60 -9.24 -2.79 2.24
C TRP A 60 -10.25 -2.83 1.09
N ASP A 61 -11.51 -3.18 1.37
CA ASP A 61 -12.61 -3.21 0.38
C ASP A 61 -12.83 -1.82 -0.22
N GLY A 62 -12.75 -0.79 0.61
CA GLY A 62 -12.88 0.61 0.23
C GLY A 62 -11.61 1.21 -0.40
N GLY A 63 -10.46 0.57 -0.21
CA GLY A 63 -9.16 0.98 -0.72
C GLY A 63 -8.74 0.16 -1.94
N ILE A 64 -7.76 -0.71 -1.76
CA ILE A 64 -7.19 -1.52 -2.85
C ILE A 64 -8.21 -2.44 -3.52
N GLY A 65 -9.24 -2.89 -2.80
CA GLY A 65 -10.35 -3.67 -3.34
C GLY A 65 -11.16 -2.97 -4.43
N LYS A 66 -11.09 -1.63 -4.53
CA LYS A 66 -11.69 -0.88 -5.66
C LYS A 66 -10.80 -0.83 -6.91
N LEU A 67 -9.52 -1.15 -6.78
CA LEU A 67 -8.52 -1.01 -7.84
C LEU A 67 -8.12 -2.34 -8.49
N VAL A 68 -8.71 -3.48 -8.06
CA VAL A 68 -8.49 -4.80 -8.69
C VAL A 68 -9.13 -4.92 -10.07
N LYS A 69 -10.06 -4.03 -10.41
CA LYS A 69 -10.58 -3.88 -11.77
C LYS A 69 -9.80 -2.77 -12.48
N PRO A 70 -9.58 -2.87 -13.80
CA PRO A 70 -9.01 -1.77 -14.57
C PRO A 70 -9.76 -0.48 -14.25
N LEU A 71 -9.02 0.60 -14.03
CA LEU A 71 -9.61 1.93 -14.02
C LEU A 71 -10.35 2.11 -15.35
N ALA A 72 -11.53 2.74 -15.30
CA ALA A 72 -12.25 3.07 -16.51
C ALA A 72 -11.31 3.81 -17.47
N PRO A 73 -11.41 3.59 -18.79
CA PRO A 73 -10.63 4.36 -19.76
C PRO A 73 -10.83 5.85 -19.50
N GLU A 74 -9.78 6.64 -19.75
CA GLU A 74 -9.86 8.10 -19.69
C GLU A 74 -11.04 8.57 -20.57
N VAL A 75 -11.92 9.40 -19.99
CA VAL A 75 -13.10 9.98 -20.67
C VAL A 75 -12.66 11.12 -21.58
#